data_AF-A0AAU4IZY6-F1
#
_entry.id   AF-A0AAU4IZY6-F1
#
_cell.length_a   1.000
_cell.length_b   1.000
_cell.length_c   1.000
_cell.angle_alpha   90.00
_cell.angle_beta   90.00
_cell.angle_gamma   90.00
#
_symmetry.space_group_name_H-M   'P 1'
#
loop_
_entity.id
_entity.type
_entity.pdbx_description
1 polymer ?
#
loop_
_entity_poly.entity_id
_entity_poly.type
_entity_poly.pdbx_seq_one_letter_code
_entity_poly.pdbx_strand_id
1 'polypeptide(L)'
;MSTLPDHGHELIPRPEQTPDALRAALAVVAPGRLEEMQATKDDAFTKAVQWQSLSPVRSWVLLWARDIEIARRPDLSSRFTRARDMLEDEDSAIAERALGELTSVLDEAMKAVRG
;
A
#
# COMPACT_ATOMS: atom_id res chain seq x y z
N MET A 1 21.06 2.56 -23.66
CA MET A 1 21.24 1.54 -22.61
C MET A 1 20.73 2.13 -21.30
N SER A 2 19.47 1.85 -20.92
CA SER A 2 18.97 2.17 -19.58
C SER A 2 19.32 1.03 -18.65
N THR A 3 20.24 1.27 -17.73
CA THR A 3 20.49 0.41 -16.57
C THR A 3 19.34 0.65 -15.59
N LEU A 4 18.27 -0.14 -15.68
CA LEU A 4 17.35 -0.27 -14.56
C LEU A 4 18.15 -0.89 -13.41
N PRO A 5 18.21 -0.25 -12.22
CA PRO A 5 18.88 -0.84 -11.07
C PRO A 5 18.25 -2.21 -10.76
N ASP A 6 19.08 -3.19 -10.45
CA ASP A 6 18.61 -4.47 -9.94
C ASP A 6 18.05 -4.25 -8.53
N HIS A 7 16.73 -4.12 -8.43
CA HIS A 7 16.03 -3.88 -7.17
C HIS A 7 15.76 -5.18 -6.41
N GLY A 8 16.41 -6.29 -6.72
CA GLY A 8 16.28 -7.55 -6.00
C GLY A 8 14.82 -8.01 -5.93
N HIS A 9 14.29 -8.58 -7.01
CA HIS A 9 12.88 -9.00 -7.14
C HIS A 9 11.81 -7.90 -6.99
N GLU A 10 12.14 -6.68 -6.54
CA GLU A 10 11.21 -5.56 -6.44
C GLU A 10 10.99 -4.89 -7.81
N LEU A 11 9.78 -4.40 -8.07
CA LEU A 11 9.39 -3.79 -9.35
C LEU A 11 9.93 -2.37 -9.53
N ILE A 12 10.00 -1.60 -8.44
CA ILE A 12 10.49 -0.22 -8.38
C ILE A 12 11.20 0.02 -7.04
N PRO A 13 12.13 0.99 -6.96
CA PRO A 13 12.70 1.38 -5.68
C PRO A 13 11.59 1.92 -4.76
N ARG A 14 11.82 1.84 -3.45
CA ARG A 14 10.90 2.46 -2.48
C ARG A 14 10.78 3.96 -2.77
N PRO A 15 9.56 4.49 -2.99
CA PRO A 15 9.37 5.92 -3.23
C PRO A 15 9.56 6.71 -1.94
N GLU A 16 9.89 7.99 -2.09
CA GLU A 16 9.78 8.95 -1.00
C GLU A 16 8.32 9.09 -0.55
N GLN A 17 8.12 9.43 0.73
CA GLN A 17 6.78 9.61 1.32
C GLN A 17 6.21 11.02 1.03
N THR A 18 6.28 11.42 -0.23
CA THR A 18 5.65 12.65 -0.73
C THR A 18 4.48 12.30 -1.67
N PRO A 19 3.41 13.11 -1.72
CA PRO A 19 2.25 12.80 -2.56
C PRO A 19 2.60 12.53 -4.04
N ASP A 20 3.54 13.31 -4.60
CA ASP A 20 3.95 13.16 -6.00
C ASP A 20 4.78 11.90 -6.24
N ALA A 21 5.70 11.57 -5.35
CA ALA A 21 6.49 10.34 -5.46
C ALA A 21 5.61 9.09 -5.33
N LEU A 22 4.67 9.09 -4.38
CA LEU A 22 3.70 8.01 -4.21
C LEU A 22 2.81 7.86 -5.46
N ARG A 23 2.34 8.97 -6.05
CA ARG A 23 1.53 8.92 -7.29
C ARG A 23 2.32 8.38 -8.46
N ALA A 24 3.59 8.79 -8.62
CA ALA A 24 4.46 8.29 -9.67
C ALA A 24 4.74 6.79 -9.52
N ALA A 25 4.98 6.32 -8.30
CA ALA A 25 5.15 4.90 -8.01
C ALA A 25 3.88 4.10 -8.29
N LEU A 26 2.71 4.60 -7.85
CA LEU A 26 1.43 3.93 -8.05
C LEU A 26 1.09 3.77 -9.54
N ALA A 27 1.43 4.76 -10.37
CA ALA A 27 1.24 4.69 -11.81
C ALA A 27 2.02 3.53 -12.47
N VAL A 28 3.09 3.05 -11.85
CA VAL A 28 3.87 1.90 -12.32
C VAL A 28 3.29 0.59 -11.78
N VAL A 29 3.02 0.51 -10.47
CA VAL A 29 2.70 -0.78 -9.82
C VAL A 29 1.21 -1.12 -9.81
N ALA A 30 0.32 -0.13 -9.85
CA ALA A 30 -1.13 -0.33 -9.83
C ALA A 30 -1.87 0.86 -10.47
N PRO A 31 -1.71 1.10 -11.78
CA PRO A 31 -2.25 2.29 -12.46
C PRO A 31 -3.78 2.43 -12.33
N GLY A 32 -4.52 1.32 -12.23
CA GLY A 32 -5.97 1.32 -12.04
C GLY A 32 -6.44 1.93 -10.70
N ARG A 33 -5.54 2.19 -9.75
CA ARG A 33 -5.86 2.79 -8.43
C ARG A 33 -5.58 4.29 -8.35
N LEU A 34 -5.17 4.94 -9.45
CA LEU A 34 -4.85 6.38 -9.43
C LEU A 34 -6.06 7.25 -9.09
N GLU A 35 -7.26 6.89 -9.55
CA GLU A 35 -8.49 7.62 -9.23
C GLU A 35 -8.86 7.46 -7.75
N GLU A 36 -8.72 6.26 -7.19
CA GLU A 36 -8.90 5.97 -5.76
C GLU A 36 -7.93 6.79 -4.90
N MET A 37 -6.65 6.85 -5.31
CA MET A 37 -5.64 7.66 -4.64
C MET A 37 -5.99 9.14 -4.62
N GLN A 38 -6.49 9.67 -5.73
CA GLN A 38 -6.92 11.06 -5.82
C GLN A 38 -8.14 11.32 -4.93
N ALA A 39 -9.18 10.48 -5.01
CA ALA A 39 -10.39 10.63 -4.20
C ALA A 39 -10.09 10.59 -2.68
N THR A 40 -9.26 9.64 -2.24
CA THR A 40 -8.87 9.53 -0.82
C THR A 40 -7.96 10.67 -0.37
N LYS A 41 -7.19 11.28 -1.28
CA LYS A 41 -6.39 12.49 -0.99
C LYS A 41 -7.31 13.67 -0.70
N ASP A 42 -8.32 13.87 -1.54
CA ASP A 42 -9.28 14.97 -1.41
C ASP A 42 -10.11 14.85 -0.11
N ASP A 43 -10.49 13.63 0.26
CA ASP A 43 -11.12 13.33 1.56
C ASP A 43 -10.16 13.64 2.73
N ALA A 44 -8.89 13.26 2.64
CA ALA A 44 -7.90 13.56 3.68
C ALA A 44 -7.69 15.07 3.87
N PHE A 45 -7.66 15.85 2.79
CA PHE A 45 -7.58 17.32 2.87
C PHE A 45 -8.85 17.92 3.50
N THR A 46 -10.02 17.42 3.11
CA THR A 46 -11.31 17.86 3.68
C THR A 46 -11.34 17.60 5.19
N LYS A 47 -10.97 16.39 5.62
CA LYS A 47 -10.86 16.02 7.04
C LYS A 47 -9.84 16.87 7.78
N ALA A 48 -8.71 17.18 7.16
CA ALA A 48 -7.67 18.00 7.79
C ALA A 48 -8.18 19.42 8.13
N VAL A 49 -8.96 20.02 7.24
CA VAL A 49 -9.61 21.31 7.48
C VAL A 49 -10.67 21.19 8.57
N GLN A 50 -11.58 20.22 8.45
CA GLN A 50 -12.67 20.00 9.41
C GLN A 50 -12.16 19.73 10.83
N TRP A 51 -11.09 18.94 10.96
CA TRP A 51 -10.53 18.54 12.25
C TRP A 51 -9.43 19.48 12.73
N GLN A 52 -9.07 20.49 11.93
CA GLN A 52 -7.95 21.40 12.19
C GLN A 52 -6.65 20.65 12.54
N SER A 53 -6.37 19.59 11.79
CA SER A 53 -5.30 18.65 12.10
C SER A 53 -4.65 18.10 10.84
N LEU A 54 -3.32 17.94 10.85
CA LEU A 54 -2.59 17.28 9.76
C LEU A 54 -2.64 15.74 9.85
N SER A 55 -3.21 15.17 10.90
CA SER A 55 -3.29 13.72 11.07
C SER A 55 -3.93 12.99 9.88
N PRO A 56 -5.05 13.46 9.28
CA PRO A 56 -5.64 12.79 8.11
C PRO A 56 -4.68 12.72 6.91
N VAL A 57 -3.95 13.80 6.62
CA VAL A 57 -2.96 13.84 5.52
C VAL A 57 -1.80 12.88 5.81
N ARG A 58 -1.28 12.87 7.04
CA ARG A 58 -0.21 11.95 7.45
C ARG A 58 -0.65 10.49 7.34
N SER A 59 -1.87 10.18 7.78
CA SER A 59 -2.45 8.84 7.66
C SER A 59 -2.62 8.44 6.19
N TRP A 60 -3.05 9.35 5.32
CA TRP A 60 -3.15 9.11 3.88
C TRP A 60 -1.79 8.79 3.24
N VAL A 61 -0.73 9.54 3.59
CA VAL A 61 0.64 9.26 3.12
C VAL A 61 1.08 7.85 3.54
N LEU A 62 0.89 7.49 4.81
CA LEU A 62 1.30 6.17 5.32
C LEU A 62 0.50 5.03 4.70
N LEU A 63 -0.81 5.22 4.50
CA LEU A 63 -1.68 4.25 3.84
C LEU A 63 -1.16 3.92 2.44
N TRP A 64 -0.94 4.95 1.61
CA TRP A 64 -0.49 4.75 0.24
C TRP A 64 0.95 4.26 0.15
N ALA A 65 1.83 4.72 1.03
CA ALA A 65 3.20 4.19 1.11
C ALA A 65 3.21 2.67 1.41
N ARG A 66 2.36 2.21 2.34
CA ARG A 66 2.20 0.77 2.66
C ARG A 66 1.65 -0.03 1.49
N ASP A 67 0.57 0.44 0.88
CA ASP A 67 -0.05 -0.25 -0.24
C ASP A 67 0.91 -0.36 -1.44
N ILE A 68 1.71 0.69 -1.69
CA ILE A 68 2.75 0.68 -2.72
C ILE A 68 3.92 -0.26 -2.32
N GLU A 69 4.31 -0.32 -1.05
CA GLU A 69 5.33 -1.26 -0.56
C GLU A 69 4.90 -2.72 -0.79
N ILE A 70 3.62 -3.03 -0.62
CA ILE A 70 3.05 -4.36 -0.96
C ILE A 70 3.11 -4.58 -2.47
N ALA A 71 2.62 -3.63 -3.27
CA ALA A 71 2.52 -3.80 -4.72
C ALA A 71 3.89 -3.87 -5.43
N ARG A 72 4.90 -3.14 -4.95
CA ARG A 72 6.25 -3.15 -5.54
C ARG A 72 7.03 -4.45 -5.25
N ARG A 73 6.56 -5.28 -4.31
CA ARG A 73 7.19 -6.53 -3.87
C ARG A 73 6.33 -7.74 -4.31
N PRO A 74 6.67 -8.44 -5.40
CA PRO A 74 5.84 -9.51 -5.95
C PRO A 74 5.52 -10.65 -4.97
N ASP A 75 6.47 -10.99 -4.08
CA ASP A 75 6.27 -11.97 -3.01
C ASP A 75 5.17 -11.52 -2.03
N LEU A 76 5.23 -10.27 -1.61
CA LEU A 76 4.34 -9.69 -0.62
C LEU A 76 2.95 -9.43 -1.21
N SER A 77 2.89 -8.95 -2.46
CA SER A 77 1.65 -8.79 -3.23
C SER A 77 0.93 -10.12 -3.43
N SER A 78 1.65 -11.20 -3.75
CA SER A 78 1.06 -12.53 -3.93
C SER A 78 0.45 -13.07 -2.63
N ARG A 79 1.15 -12.87 -1.50
CA ARG A 79 0.64 -13.23 -0.16
C ARG A 79 -0.59 -12.41 0.21
N PHE A 80 -0.55 -11.09 -0.01
CA PHE A 80 -1.67 -10.18 0.24
C PHE A 80 -2.93 -10.60 -0.52
N THR A 81 -2.82 -10.80 -1.83
CA THR A 81 -3.96 -11.18 -2.68
C THR A 81 -4.53 -12.53 -2.24
N ARG A 82 -3.69 -13.54 -2.04
CA ARG A 82 -4.14 -14.86 -1.57
C ARG A 82 -4.86 -14.77 -0.23
N ALA A 83 -4.27 -14.07 0.75
CA ALA A 83 -4.88 -13.91 2.07
C ALA A 83 -6.23 -13.18 1.97
N ARG A 84 -6.31 -12.11 1.18
CA ARG A 84 -7.55 -11.38 0.98
C ARG A 84 -8.64 -12.25 0.33
N ASP A 85 -8.29 -13.02 -0.69
CA ASP A 85 -9.25 -13.88 -1.40
C ASP A 85 -9.78 -15.03 -0.51
N MET A 86 -9.02 -15.44 0.52
CA MET A 86 -9.42 -16.48 1.48
C MET A 86 -10.22 -15.96 2.69
N LEU A 87 -10.44 -14.64 2.82
CA LEU A 87 -11.24 -14.07 3.92
C LEU A 87 -12.72 -14.44 3.85
N GLU A 88 -13.23 -14.67 2.64
CA GLU A 88 -14.64 -14.99 2.38
C GLU A 88 -14.91 -16.51 2.35
N ASP A 89 -13.91 -17.32 2.74
CA ASP A 89 -14.05 -18.77 2.78
C ASP A 89 -15.13 -19.20 3.80
N GLU A 90 -15.92 -20.21 3.44
CA GLU A 90 -16.98 -20.76 4.30
C GLU A 90 -16.40 -21.45 5.54
N ASP A 91 -15.17 -21.97 5.47
CA ASP A 91 -14.45 -22.51 6.60
C ASP A 91 -13.84 -21.37 7.44
N SER A 92 -14.38 -21.17 8.64
CA SER A 92 -13.91 -20.13 9.56
C SER A 92 -12.42 -20.29 9.93
N ALA A 93 -11.88 -21.51 9.97
CA ALA A 93 -10.46 -21.74 10.25
C ALA A 93 -9.56 -21.34 9.07
N ILE A 94 -10.09 -21.33 7.84
CA ILE A 94 -9.42 -20.75 6.68
C ILE A 94 -9.46 -19.22 6.77
N ALA A 95 -10.64 -18.64 6.99
CA ALA A 95 -10.82 -17.20 7.10
C ALA A 95 -9.97 -16.57 8.24
N GLU A 96 -9.88 -17.23 9.39
CA GLU A 96 -9.04 -16.76 10.52
C GLU A 96 -7.54 -16.77 10.18
N ARG A 97 -7.05 -17.84 9.52
CA ARG A 97 -5.65 -17.89 9.06
C ARG A 97 -5.37 -16.84 8.00
N ALA A 98 -6.32 -16.61 7.09
CA ALA A 98 -6.25 -15.58 6.08
C ALA A 98 -6.16 -14.17 6.68
N LEU A 99 -6.96 -13.88 7.71
CA LEU A 99 -6.89 -12.61 8.46
C LEU A 99 -5.53 -12.45 9.16
N GLY A 100 -4.99 -13.51 9.76
CA GLY A 100 -3.66 -13.52 10.36
C GLY A 100 -2.56 -13.20 9.35
N GLU A 101 -2.59 -13.84 8.17
CA GLU A 101 -1.63 -13.59 7.09
C GLU A 101 -1.77 -12.16 6.55
N LEU A 102 -3.00 -11.66 6.36
CA LEU A 102 -3.24 -10.30 5.91
C LEU A 102 -2.65 -9.26 6.87
N THR A 103 -2.86 -9.47 8.18
CA THR A 103 -2.28 -8.63 9.23
C THR A 103 -0.75 -8.67 9.18
N SER A 104 -0.16 -9.87 9.04
CA SER A 104 1.29 -10.04 8.93
C SER A 104 1.88 -9.27 7.73
N VAL A 105 1.25 -9.37 6.57
CA VAL A 105 1.69 -8.66 5.36
C VAL A 105 1.61 -7.14 5.53
N LEU A 106 0.50 -6.64 6.09
CA LEU A 106 0.31 -5.22 6.36
C LEU A 106 1.36 -4.68 7.34
N ASP A 107 1.68 -5.44 8.39
CA ASP A 107 2.71 -5.09 9.38
C ASP A 107 4.12 -5.10 8.78
N GLU A 108 4.43 -6.11 7.97
CA GLU A 108 5.70 -6.20 7.26
C GLU A 108 5.93 -4.98 6.35
N ALA A 109 4.92 -4.62 5.56
CA ALA A 109 4.94 -3.42 4.73
C ALA A 109 5.08 -2.14 5.55
N MET A 110 4.32 -2.00 6.65
CA MET A 110 4.38 -0.83 7.51
C MET A 110 5.74 -0.66 8.21
N LYS A 111 6.38 -1.75 8.63
CA LYS A 111 7.74 -1.73 9.19
C LYS A 111 8.73 -1.21 8.14
N ALA A 112 8.68 -1.77 6.94
CA ALA A 112 9.54 -1.36 5.83
C ALA A 112 9.36 0.13 5.45
N VAL A 113 8.12 0.62 5.48
CA VAL A 113 7.78 2.04 5.23
C VAL A 113 8.34 2.97 6.31
N ARG A 114 8.41 2.54 7.57
CA ARG A 114 8.84 3.38 8.71
C ARG A 114 10.35 3.39 8.97
N GLY A 115 11.09 2.41 8.45
CA GLY A 115 12.52 2.22 8.72
C GLY A 115 12.74 1.24 9.85
#